data_AF-A0A7W0KDQ7-F1
#
_entry.id   AF-A0A7W0KDQ7-F1
#
_cell.length_a   1.000
_cell.length_b   1.000
_cell.length_c   1.000
_cell.angle_alpha   90.00
_cell.angle_beta   90.00
_cell.angle_gamma   90.00
#
_symmetry.space_group_name_H-M   'P 1'
#
loop_
_entity.id
_entity.type
_entity.pdbx_description
1 polymer ?
#
loop_
_entity_poly.entity_id
_entity_poly.type
_entity_poly.pdbx_seq_one_letter_code
_entity_poly.pdbx_strand_id
1 'polypeptide(L)' 'FNVTDGVPEEAWYWLALGSIGLSAFFKLKGSDHWALFVGQWPPTFLLLGLYHRILKPSK' A
#
# COMPACT_ATOMS: atom_id res chain seq x y z
N PHE A 1 5.06 25.97 -7.15
CA PHE A 1 5.50 24.77 -6.42
C PHE A 1 4.27 24.02 -5.94
N ASN A 2 3.71 23.15 -6.80
CA ASN A 2 2.53 22.33 -6.50
C ASN A 2 3.00 21.03 -5.85
N VAL A 3 3.20 21.01 -4.54
CA VAL A 3 3.61 19.79 -3.82
C VAL A 3 2.47 19.24 -2.94
N THR A 4 1.27 19.81 -2.99
CA THR A 4 0.23 19.54 -1.95
C THR A 4 -1.24 19.46 -2.43
N ASP A 5 -1.56 19.18 -3.71
CA ASP A 5 -2.98 19.09 -4.18
C ASP A 5 -3.52 17.67 -4.46
N GLY A 6 -2.73 16.63 -4.18
CA GLY A 6 -3.22 15.26 -4.26
C GLY A 6 -2.57 14.46 -3.16
N VAL A 7 -3.35 13.79 -2.33
CA VAL A 7 -2.85 12.52 -1.79
C VAL A 7 -2.45 11.73 -3.04
N PRO A 8 -1.14 11.53 -3.30
CA PRO A 8 -0.73 10.90 -4.52
C PRO A 8 -1.32 9.50 -4.47
N GLU A 9 -2.00 9.08 -5.53
CA GLU A 9 -2.40 7.69 -5.65
C GLU A 9 -1.20 6.76 -5.42
N GLU A 10 0.03 7.24 -5.73
CA GLU A 10 1.29 6.60 -5.38
C GLU A 10 1.45 6.29 -3.89
N ALA A 11 0.88 7.04 -2.95
CA ALA A 11 1.00 6.74 -1.50
C ALA A 11 0.40 5.36 -1.17
N TRP A 12 -0.73 5.01 -1.77
CA TRP A 12 -1.35 3.69 -1.60
C TRP A 12 -0.51 2.58 -2.25
N TYR A 13 0.09 2.85 -3.40
CA TYR A 13 1.04 1.94 -4.05
C TYR A 13 2.31 1.75 -3.21
N TRP A 14 2.85 2.81 -2.61
CA TRP A 14 4.00 2.77 -1.71
C TRP A 14 3.70 2.01 -0.42
N LEU A 15 2.48 2.12 0.12
CA LEU A 15 2.04 1.30 1.27
C LEU A 15 1.94 -0.17 0.89
N ALA A 16 1.37 -0.49 -0.28
CA ALA A 16 1.31 -1.85 -0.79
C ALA A 16 2.72 -2.45 -0.99
N LEU A 17 3.62 -1.69 -1.64
CA LEU A 17 5.03 -2.05 -1.83
C LEU A 17 5.77 -2.18 -0.50
N GLY A 18 5.54 -1.27 0.44
CA GLY A 18 6.10 -1.31 1.79
C GLY A 18 5.68 -2.58 2.52
N SER A 19 4.41 -2.98 2.40
CA SER A 19 3.88 -4.22 2.97
C SER A 19 4.55 -5.46 2.39
N ILE A 20 4.78 -5.49 1.08
CA ILE A 20 5.52 -6.57 0.40
C ILE A 20 6.98 -6.61 0.88
N GLY A 21 7.63 -5.44 0.97
CA GLY A 21 9.02 -5.33 1.43
C GLY A 21 9.20 -5.74 2.89
N LEU A 22 8.30 -5.32 3.78
CA LEU A 22 8.26 -5.74 5.18
C LEU A 22 8.00 -7.25 5.31
N SER A 23 7.09 -7.79 4.50
CA SER A 23 6.84 -9.24 4.46
C SER A 23 8.10 -10.01 4.07
N ALA A 24 8.80 -9.58 3.01
CA ALA A 24 10.06 -10.18 2.60
C ALA A 24 11.14 -10.06 3.69
N PHE A 25 11.25 -8.91 4.36
CA PHE A 25 12.17 -8.72 5.47
C PHE A 25 11.89 -9.68 6.63
N PHE A 26 10.62 -9.83 7.02
CA PHE A 26 10.23 -10.79 8.07
C PHE A 26 10.46 -12.24 7.65
N LYS A 27 10.24 -12.57 6.37
CA LYS A 27 10.52 -13.91 5.81
C LYS A 27 12.01 -14.25 5.91
N LEU A 28 12.88 -13.30 5.58
CA LEU A 28 14.34 -13.45 5.70
C LEU A 28 14.81 -13.56 7.16
N LYS A 29 14.09 -12.94 8.10
CA LYS A 29 14.30 -13.07 9.55
C LYS A 29 13.76 -14.38 10.15
N GLY A 30 13.11 -15.24 9.37
CA GLY A 30 12.50 -16.50 9.83
C GLY A 30 11.16 -16.30 10.57
N SER A 31 10.58 -15.11 10.52
CA SER A 31 9.32 -14.78 11.20
C SER A 31 8.14 -14.95 10.24
N ASP A 32 7.86 -16.19 9.87
CA ASP A 32 6.91 -16.54 8.81
C ASP A 32 5.48 -16.05 9.07
N HIS A 33 5.03 -16.09 10.31
CA HIS A 33 3.68 -15.63 10.68
C HIS A 33 3.52 -14.12 10.46
N TRP A 34 4.53 -13.33 10.84
CA TRP A 34 4.54 -11.89 10.61
C TRP A 34 4.72 -11.56 9.12
N ALA A 35 5.54 -12.33 8.41
CA ALA A 35 5.70 -12.20 6.97
C ALA A 35 4.36 -12.42 6.25
N LEU A 36 3.63 -13.49 6.57
CA LEU A 36 2.32 -13.78 5.98
C LEU A 36 1.27 -12.75 6.38
N PHE A 37 1.21 -12.39 7.66
CA PHE A 37 0.29 -11.38 8.16
C PHE A 37 0.46 -10.06 7.39
N VAL A 38 1.67 -9.52 7.31
CA VAL A 38 1.94 -8.25 6.62
C VAL A 38 1.86 -8.40 5.08
N GLY A 39 2.20 -9.57 4.55
CA GLY A 39 2.16 -9.85 3.11
C GLY A 39 0.74 -9.92 2.51
N GLN A 40 -0.29 -10.04 3.35
CA GLN A 40 -1.69 -10.12 2.93
C GLN A 40 -2.41 -8.76 2.79
N TRP A 41 -1.82 -7.68 3.31
CA TRP A 41 -2.41 -6.32 3.23
C TRP A 41 -2.25 -5.54 1.92
N PRO A 42 -1.38 -5.89 0.94
CA PRO A 42 -1.28 -5.13 -0.32
C PRO A 42 -2.62 -4.95 -1.05
N PRO A 43 -3.49 -5.97 -1.20
CA PRO A 43 -4.81 -5.81 -1.82
C PRO A 43 -5.70 -4.81 -1.10
N THR A 44 -5.64 -4.75 0.24
CA THR A 44 -6.42 -3.81 1.05
C THR A 44 -6.00 -2.36 0.78
N PHE A 45 -4.70 -2.08 0.77
CA PHE A 45 -4.18 -0.73 0.48
C PHE A 45 -4.52 -0.29 -0.95
N LEU A 46 -4.37 -1.20 -1.92
CA LEU A 46 -4.73 -0.92 -3.31
C LEU A 46 -6.23 -0.69 -3.49
N LEU A 47 -7.08 -1.45 -2.79
CA LEU A 47 -8.53 -1.28 -2.84
C LEU A 47 -8.95 0.08 -2.26
N LEU A 48 -8.34 0.51 -1.16
CA LEU A 48 -8.59 1.83 -0.57
C LEU A 48 -8.16 2.97 -1.50
N GLY A 49 -6.97 2.86 -2.11
CA GLY A 49 -6.50 3.82 -3.09
C GLY A 49 -7.39 3.88 -4.33
N LEU A 50 -7.79 2.72 -4.85
CA LEU A 50 -8.70 2.61 -5.99
C LEU A 50 -10.08 3.19 -5.68
N TYR A 51 -10.62 2.92 -4.49
CA TYR A 51 -11.89 3.47 -4.04
C TYR A 51 -11.87 5.01 -4.00
N HIS A 52 -10.80 5.59 -3.45
CA HIS A 52 -10.61 7.05 -3.46
C HIS A 52 -10.48 7.61 -4.89
N ARG A 53 -9.85 6.88 -5.82
CA ARG A 53 -9.73 7.30 -7.21
C ARG A 53 -11.08 7.27 -7.95
N ILE A 54 -11.86 6.21 -7.76
CA ILE A 54 -13.18 6.06 -8.41
C ILE A 54 -14.19 7.07 -7.88
N LEU A 55 -14.14 7.36 -6.57
CA LEU A 55 -15.05 8.32 -5.95
C LEU A 55 -14.65 9.77 -6.13
N LYS A 56 -13.41 10.06 -6.50
CA LYS A 56 -13.01 11.42 -6.86
C LYS A 56 -13.77 11.80 -8.13
N PRO A 57 -14.73 12.74 -8.07
CA PRO A 57 -15.48 13.11 -9.26
C PRO A 57 -14.51 13.69 -10.27
N SER A 58 -14.56 13.19 -11.51
CA SER A 58 -13.89 13.81 -12.64
C SER A 58 -14.45 15.23 -12.78
N LYS A 59 -13.74 16.23 -12.25
CA LYS A 59 -13.94 17.62 -12.63
C LYS A 59 -13.14 17.89 -13.89
#